data_AF-A0A6J1NP17-F1
#
_entry.id   AF-A0A6J1NP17-F1
#
_cell.length_a   1.000
_cell.length_b   1.000
_cell.length_c   1.000
_cell.angle_alpha   90.00
_cell.angle_beta   90.00
_cell.angle_gamma   90.00
#
_symmetry.space_group_name_H-M   'P 1'
#
loop_
_entity.id
_entity.type
_entity.pdbx_description
1 polymer ?
#
loop_
_entity_poly.entity_id
_entity_poly.type
_entity_poly.pdbx_seq_one_letter_code
_entity_poly.pdbx_strand_id
1 'polypeptide(L)'
;MRPSQKKYYYDFKLFLRKRDRRELLLQRSRNLFSNLLKEKTLAISGTFLMFGYNVQVVASDMPAGKSVGDKPQYGLALSSLVSERQVDYMENINDGCLMTLSPIVTPCCRNSFVLLSANDETIHGQKLNYGDEFLLKAENYGDPQAAPLYVRYTPSGVPEPADRMPIRLSSTKDINCRWTTMPLLPRDRLEGLGSPIQTGKRLIIKNCVADKSLCVMNENWMQTFFGPECGVTCRNYIDIHKRFTARNVFTLVSDVAVKKKA
;
A
#
# COMPACT_ATOMS: atom_id res chain seq x y z
N MET A 1 -51.38 -12.12 -18.24
CA MET A 1 -50.11 -12.34 -17.49
C MET A 1 -50.12 -11.44 -16.26
N ARG A 2 -49.97 -12.00 -15.05
CA ARG A 2 -50.04 -11.22 -13.80
C ARG A 2 -48.91 -10.18 -13.74
N PRO A 3 -49.12 -8.98 -13.18
CA PRO A 3 -48.10 -7.91 -13.12
C PRO A 3 -46.76 -8.38 -12.52
N SER A 4 -46.80 -9.27 -11.52
CA SER A 4 -45.64 -9.89 -10.91
C SER A 4 -44.82 -10.76 -11.88
N GLN A 5 -45.48 -11.55 -12.73
CA GLN A 5 -44.82 -12.42 -13.71
C GLN A 5 -44.12 -11.64 -14.82
N LYS A 6 -44.66 -10.47 -15.22
CA LYS A 6 -44.01 -9.57 -16.19
C LYS A 6 -42.72 -8.97 -15.61
N LYS A 7 -42.71 -8.60 -14.33
CA LYS A 7 -41.53 -8.07 -13.64
C LYS A 7 -40.40 -9.11 -13.58
N TYR A 8 -40.69 -10.33 -13.14
CA TYR A 8 -39.68 -11.41 -13.09
C TYR A 8 -39.08 -11.73 -14.46
N TYR A 9 -39.91 -11.74 -15.51
CA TYR A 9 -39.42 -11.99 -16.87
C TYR A 9 -38.51 -10.86 -17.39
N TYR A 10 -38.86 -9.61 -17.08
CA TYR A 10 -38.02 -8.45 -17.41
C TYR A 10 -36.68 -8.50 -16.66
N ASP A 11 -36.71 -8.75 -15.34
CA ASP A 11 -35.52 -8.86 -14.49
C ASP A 11 -34.60 -10.00 -14.97
N PHE A 12 -35.19 -11.13 -15.37
CA PHE A 12 -34.45 -12.26 -15.94
C PHE A 12 -33.79 -11.94 -17.29
N LYS A 13 -34.50 -11.27 -18.20
CA LYS A 13 -33.91 -10.81 -19.48
C LYS A 13 -32.81 -9.78 -19.27
N LEU A 14 -32.98 -8.87 -18.31
CA LEU A 14 -31.97 -7.88 -17.95
C LEU A 14 -30.73 -8.56 -17.37
N PHE A 15 -30.92 -9.55 -16.49
CA PHE A 15 -29.85 -10.38 -15.95
C PHE A 15 -29.08 -11.10 -17.06
N LEU A 16 -29.77 -11.77 -17.99
CA LEU A 16 -29.11 -12.47 -19.11
C LEU A 16 -28.29 -11.51 -19.98
N ARG A 17 -28.85 -10.33 -20.32
CA ARG A 17 -28.11 -9.30 -21.07
C ARG A 17 -26.86 -8.82 -20.32
N LYS A 18 -26.98 -8.54 -19.01
CA LYS A 18 -25.83 -8.14 -18.18
C LYS A 18 -24.78 -9.24 -18.10
N ARG A 19 -25.19 -10.50 -17.94
CA ARG A 19 -24.31 -11.67 -17.92
C ARG A 19 -23.53 -11.81 -19.23
N ASP A 20 -24.22 -11.72 -20.36
CA ASP A 20 -23.63 -11.88 -21.69
C ASP A 20 -22.64 -10.73 -21.99
N ARG A 21 -22.88 -9.53 -21.44
CA ARG A 21 -21.97 -8.37 -21.51
C ARG A 21 -20.90 -8.31 -20.41
N ARG A 22 -20.86 -9.29 -19.50
CA ARG A 22 -19.96 -9.29 -18.31
C ARG A 22 -20.15 -8.10 -17.36
N GLU A 23 -21.36 -7.55 -17.32
CA GLU A 23 -21.76 -6.42 -16.48
C GLU A 23 -22.36 -6.85 -15.13
N LEU A 24 -22.37 -8.16 -14.81
CA LEU A 24 -22.76 -8.61 -13.49
C LEU A 24 -21.73 -8.19 -12.45
N LEU A 25 -22.18 -7.73 -11.29
CA LEU A 25 -21.32 -7.35 -10.17
C LEU A 25 -20.31 -8.44 -9.80
N LEU A 26 -20.75 -9.70 -9.79
CA LEU A 26 -19.89 -10.86 -9.51
C LEU A 26 -18.79 -11.03 -10.56
N GLN A 27 -19.06 -10.75 -11.84
CA GLN A 27 -18.06 -10.85 -12.91
C GLN A 27 -17.06 -9.69 -12.82
N ARG A 28 -17.54 -8.47 -12.58
CA ARG A 28 -16.70 -7.27 -12.40
C ARG A 28 -15.79 -7.39 -11.17
N SER A 29 -16.33 -7.80 -10.03
CA SER A 29 -15.56 -7.97 -8.80
C SER A 29 -14.47 -9.04 -8.96
N ARG A 30 -14.77 -10.18 -9.58
CA ARG A 30 -13.77 -11.22 -9.90
C ARG A 30 -12.65 -10.68 -10.78
N ASN A 31 -12.97 -9.94 -11.84
CA ASN A 31 -11.97 -9.35 -12.73
C ASN A 31 -11.07 -8.36 -12.00
N LEU A 32 -11.67 -7.45 -11.23
CA LEU A 32 -10.96 -6.49 -10.39
C LEU A 32 -10.03 -7.21 -9.41
N PHE A 33 -10.52 -8.22 -8.67
CA PHE A 33 -9.68 -8.97 -7.73
C PHE A 33 -8.55 -9.72 -8.42
N SER A 34 -8.79 -10.31 -9.60
CA SER A 34 -7.72 -10.97 -10.35
C SER A 34 -6.63 -9.99 -10.79
N ASN A 35 -6.97 -8.75 -11.12
CA ASN A 35 -5.99 -7.74 -11.48
C ASN A 35 -5.21 -7.23 -10.25
N LEU A 36 -5.91 -6.95 -9.16
CA LEU A 36 -5.31 -6.41 -7.94
C LEU A 36 -4.44 -7.42 -7.19
N LEU A 37 -4.85 -8.68 -7.18
CA LEU A 37 -4.13 -9.78 -6.51
C LEU A 37 -3.16 -10.52 -7.45
N LYS A 38 -3.01 -10.07 -8.69
CA LYS A 38 -2.01 -10.62 -9.61
C LYS A 38 -0.62 -10.49 -8.99
N GLU A 39 0.03 -11.64 -8.80
CA GLU A 39 1.33 -11.72 -8.15
C GLU A 39 2.39 -10.90 -8.89
N LYS A 40 3.34 -10.36 -8.12
CA LYS A 40 4.45 -9.56 -8.62
C LYS A 40 5.78 -10.14 -8.18
N THR A 41 6.71 -10.19 -9.11
CA THR A 41 8.11 -10.44 -8.77
C THR A 41 8.69 -9.15 -8.18
N LEU A 42 9.14 -9.24 -6.94
CA LEU A 42 10.06 -8.25 -6.39
C LEU A 42 11.46 -8.46 -7.01
N ALA A 43 12.38 -7.52 -6.78
CA ALA A 43 13.74 -7.64 -7.28
C ALA A 43 14.36 -8.99 -6.90
N ILE A 44 14.94 -9.68 -7.88
CA ILE A 44 15.55 -10.98 -7.64
C ILE A 44 16.95 -10.73 -7.10
N SER A 45 17.13 -10.97 -5.80
CA SER A 45 18.43 -11.11 -5.14
C SER A 45 19.27 -9.83 -5.07
N GLY A 46 18.91 -8.94 -4.14
CA GLY A 46 19.75 -7.81 -3.74
C GLY A 46 19.81 -7.68 -2.21
N THR A 47 21.01 -7.48 -1.66
CA THR A 47 21.17 -7.18 -0.22
C THR A 47 20.63 -5.79 0.14
N PHE A 48 20.61 -4.88 -0.84
CA PHE A 48 20.27 -3.47 -0.67
C PHE A 48 19.08 -3.08 -1.54
N LEU A 49 18.32 -2.09 -1.08
CA LEU A 49 17.26 -1.45 -1.85
C LEU A 49 17.87 -0.67 -3.00
N MET A 50 17.25 -0.74 -4.17
CA MET A 50 17.73 -0.08 -5.39
C MET A 50 16.59 0.65 -6.10
N PHE A 51 16.88 1.83 -6.63
CA PHE A 51 15.96 2.56 -7.48
C PHE A 51 15.64 1.79 -8.76
N GLY A 52 14.42 1.95 -9.26
CA GLY A 52 13.88 1.27 -10.44
C GLY A 52 13.27 -0.11 -10.18
N TYR A 53 13.38 -0.64 -8.96
CA TYR A 53 12.88 -1.97 -8.61
C TYR A 53 11.60 -1.93 -7.76
N ASN A 54 10.84 -3.03 -7.81
CA ASN A 54 9.65 -3.25 -6.99
C ASN A 54 10.02 -3.49 -5.53
N VAL A 55 9.31 -2.80 -4.63
CA VAL A 55 9.41 -2.95 -3.18
C VAL A 55 8.01 -3.04 -2.56
N GLN A 56 7.91 -3.68 -1.40
CA GLN A 56 6.77 -3.57 -0.50
C GLN A 56 7.14 -2.72 0.71
N VAL A 57 6.17 -1.97 1.23
CA VAL A 57 6.28 -1.26 2.50
C VAL A 57 5.56 -2.08 3.56
N VAL A 58 6.27 -2.61 4.55
CA VAL A 58 5.69 -3.57 5.51
C VAL A 58 5.92 -3.12 6.95
N ALA A 59 4.86 -3.03 7.75
CA ALA A 59 4.95 -2.91 9.20
C ALA A 59 5.22 -4.30 9.80
N SER A 60 6.47 -4.76 9.74
CA SER A 60 6.87 -6.14 10.08
C SER A 60 6.62 -6.52 11.53
N ASP A 61 6.67 -5.56 12.44
CA ASP A 61 6.56 -5.80 13.90
C ASP A 61 5.09 -5.68 14.38
N MET A 62 4.14 -5.36 13.49
CA MET A 62 2.73 -5.20 13.83
C MET A 62 1.94 -6.50 13.64
N PRO A 63 1.05 -6.85 14.59
CA PRO A 63 0.22 -8.05 14.48
C PRO A 63 -0.85 -7.88 13.39
N ALA A 64 -1.08 -8.93 12.62
CA ALA A 64 -2.00 -8.99 11.50
C ALA A 64 -3.46 -9.29 11.90
N GLY A 65 -3.81 -9.10 13.17
CA GLY A 65 -5.15 -9.31 13.73
C GLY A 65 -5.12 -9.72 15.20
N LYS A 66 -6.29 -9.91 15.81
CA LYS A 66 -6.41 -10.46 17.17
C LYS A 66 -6.38 -11.99 17.10
N SER A 67 -5.20 -12.58 17.25
CA SER A 67 -5.06 -14.03 17.35
C SER A 67 -5.55 -14.50 18.72
N VAL A 68 -6.75 -15.08 18.77
CA VAL A 68 -7.20 -15.84 19.95
C VAL A 68 -6.76 -17.29 19.72
N GLY A 69 -5.76 -17.75 20.48
CA GLY A 69 -5.36 -19.16 20.53
C GLY A 69 -4.23 -19.61 19.60
N ASP A 70 -3.93 -18.87 18.52
CA ASP A 70 -2.82 -19.18 17.60
C ASP A 70 -1.66 -18.18 17.72
N LYS A 71 -0.45 -18.59 17.31
CA LYS A 71 0.72 -17.69 17.25
C LYS A 71 0.37 -16.43 16.44
N PRO A 72 0.64 -15.23 16.96
CA PRO A 72 0.29 -14.01 16.25
C PRO A 72 1.01 -13.96 14.90
N GLN A 73 0.23 -13.84 13.82
CA GLN A 73 0.75 -13.52 12.52
C GLN A 73 1.20 -12.05 12.55
N TYR A 74 2.40 -11.78 12.05
CA TYR A 74 2.97 -10.43 12.00
C TYR A 74 3.17 -9.99 10.56
N GLY A 75 3.17 -8.68 10.37
CA GLY A 75 3.38 -8.03 9.07
C GLY A 75 2.08 -7.50 8.50
N LEU A 76 2.08 -6.20 8.24
CA LEU A 76 1.03 -5.54 7.47
C LEU A 76 1.66 -4.79 6.29
N ALA A 77 1.25 -5.12 5.06
CA ALA A 77 1.75 -4.50 3.84
C ALA A 77 0.89 -3.30 3.43
N LEU A 78 1.53 -2.17 3.13
CA LEU A 78 0.87 -1.00 2.57
C LEU A 78 0.21 -1.40 1.24
N SER A 79 -1.11 -1.24 1.17
CA SER A 79 -1.93 -1.74 0.08
C SER A 79 -2.90 -0.67 -0.40
N SER A 80 -3.15 -0.64 -1.71
CA SER A 80 -4.25 0.16 -2.26
C SER A 80 -5.61 -0.47 -1.91
N LEU A 81 -6.54 0.35 -1.43
CA LEU A 81 -7.92 -0.04 -1.13
C LEU A 81 -8.85 0.44 -2.24
N VAL A 82 -9.63 -0.50 -2.77
CA VAL A 82 -10.81 -0.22 -3.59
C VAL A 82 -12.06 -0.36 -2.71
N SER A 83 -12.81 0.73 -2.57
CA SER A 83 -14.05 0.75 -1.77
C SER A 83 -15.22 0.09 -2.50
N GLU A 84 -16.27 -0.26 -1.77
CA GLU A 84 -17.48 -0.92 -2.32
C GLU A 84 -18.10 -0.16 -3.48
N ARG A 85 -18.18 1.17 -3.37
CA ARG A 85 -18.73 2.02 -4.44
C ARG A 85 -17.91 1.96 -5.72
N GLN A 86 -16.62 1.64 -5.61
CA GLN A 86 -15.68 1.66 -6.72
C GLN A 86 -15.65 0.33 -7.48
N VAL A 87 -16.06 -0.78 -6.85
CA VAL A 87 -16.10 -2.11 -7.49
C VAL A 87 -17.03 -2.15 -8.70
N ASP A 88 -18.06 -1.31 -8.72
CA ASP A 88 -19.03 -1.26 -9.81
C ASP A 88 -18.42 -0.79 -11.14
N TYR A 89 -17.38 0.04 -11.10
CA TYR A 89 -16.84 0.73 -12.29
C TYR A 89 -15.33 0.67 -12.44
N MET A 90 -14.59 0.19 -11.44
CA MET A 90 -13.14 0.04 -11.53
C MET A 90 -12.75 -1.37 -11.94
N GLU A 91 -11.76 -1.46 -12.82
CA GLU A 91 -11.11 -2.73 -13.18
C GLU A 91 -9.69 -2.84 -12.61
N ASN A 92 -9.10 -1.72 -12.19
CA ASN A 92 -7.73 -1.57 -11.70
C ASN A 92 -7.63 -0.44 -10.65
N ILE A 93 -6.45 -0.27 -10.05
CA ILE A 93 -6.12 0.89 -9.20
C ILE A 93 -6.20 2.20 -9.99
N ASN A 94 -6.58 3.29 -9.34
CA ASN A 94 -6.62 4.63 -9.96
C ASN A 94 -6.36 5.76 -8.96
N ASP A 95 -6.40 6.99 -9.49
CA ASP A 95 -6.27 8.21 -8.71
C ASP A 95 -7.36 8.28 -7.63
N GLY A 96 -6.95 8.63 -6.41
CA GLY A 96 -7.83 8.75 -5.26
C GLY A 96 -8.06 7.47 -4.47
N CYS A 97 -7.60 6.29 -4.93
CA CYS A 97 -7.62 5.06 -4.15
C CYS A 97 -6.96 5.29 -2.78
N LEU A 98 -7.65 4.92 -1.71
CA LEU A 98 -7.13 5.00 -0.35
C LEU A 98 -5.99 3.99 -0.16
N MET A 99 -5.08 4.26 0.77
CA MET A 99 -4.09 3.26 1.20
C MET A 99 -4.46 2.70 2.56
N THR A 100 -4.30 1.40 2.75
CA THR A 100 -4.50 0.64 4.00
C THR A 100 -3.25 -0.21 4.31
N LEU A 101 -3.26 -0.87 5.45
CA LEU A 101 -2.27 -1.87 5.86
C LEU A 101 -2.95 -3.24 5.93
N SER A 102 -2.52 -4.15 5.05
CA SER A 102 -3.16 -5.44 4.87
C SER A 102 -2.34 -6.60 5.43
N PRO A 103 -2.99 -7.63 6.02
CA PRO A 103 -2.35 -8.91 6.33
C PRO A 103 -1.78 -9.64 5.09
N ILE A 104 -2.24 -9.29 3.88
CA ILE A 104 -1.74 -9.87 2.63
C ILE A 104 -0.36 -9.28 2.32
N VAL A 105 0.67 -9.98 2.76
CA VAL A 105 2.09 -9.63 2.53
C VAL A 105 2.68 -10.28 1.28
N THR A 106 1.96 -11.18 0.61
CA THR A 106 2.37 -11.71 -0.70
C THR A 106 2.42 -10.56 -1.72
N PRO A 107 3.52 -10.37 -2.46
CA PRO A 107 3.63 -9.30 -3.45
C PRO A 107 2.60 -9.43 -4.58
N CYS A 108 1.80 -8.38 -4.76
CA CYS A 108 0.82 -8.25 -5.83
C CYS A 108 0.71 -6.81 -6.32
N CYS A 109 -0.04 -6.58 -7.40
CA CYS A 109 -0.26 -5.24 -7.97
C CYS A 109 -0.70 -4.20 -6.92
N ARG A 110 -1.46 -4.64 -5.90
CA ARG A 110 -2.04 -3.77 -4.89
C ARG A 110 -1.05 -3.26 -3.83
N ASN A 111 0.01 -4.02 -3.54
CA ASN A 111 0.92 -3.77 -2.41
C ASN A 111 2.40 -3.68 -2.81
N SER A 112 2.68 -3.62 -4.11
CA SER A 112 4.03 -3.50 -4.67
C SER A 112 4.19 -2.15 -5.38
N PHE A 113 5.30 -1.48 -5.13
CA PHE A 113 5.58 -0.15 -5.65
C PHE A 113 6.97 -0.12 -6.29
N VAL A 114 7.13 0.57 -7.41
CA VAL A 114 8.45 0.86 -7.97
C VAL A 114 9.05 2.02 -7.16
N LEU A 115 10.26 1.79 -6.65
CA LEU A 115 11.02 2.79 -5.94
C LEU A 115 11.73 3.73 -6.93
N LEU A 116 11.36 5.01 -6.97
CA LEU A 116 11.96 6.00 -7.86
C LEU A 116 12.69 7.08 -7.07
N SER A 117 13.80 7.61 -7.59
CA SER A 117 14.45 8.78 -6.99
C SER A 117 13.59 10.02 -7.27
N ALA A 118 13.41 10.87 -6.25
CA ALA A 118 12.63 12.10 -6.40
C ALA A 118 13.36 13.18 -7.22
N ASN A 119 14.68 13.08 -7.34
CA ASN A 119 15.51 14.03 -8.10
C ASN A 119 15.63 13.62 -9.58
N ASP A 120 15.74 12.31 -9.84
CA ASP A 120 15.88 11.78 -11.20
C ASP A 120 15.26 10.37 -11.28
N GLU A 121 14.08 10.29 -11.89
CA GLU A 121 13.31 9.05 -12.05
C GLU A 121 13.94 8.07 -13.05
N THR A 122 14.95 8.49 -13.82
CA THR A 122 15.66 7.63 -14.77
C THR A 122 16.69 6.74 -14.08
N ILE A 123 17.05 7.06 -12.84
CA ILE A 123 18.00 6.27 -12.05
C ILE A 123 17.46 4.86 -11.83
N HIS A 124 18.24 3.87 -12.26
CA HIS A 124 17.93 2.46 -12.10
C HIS A 124 19.16 1.69 -11.61
N GLY A 125 19.01 0.82 -10.61
CA GLY A 125 20.09 0.01 -10.04
C GLY A 125 21.00 0.70 -9.03
N GLN A 126 20.85 2.01 -8.82
CA GLN A 126 21.55 2.70 -7.75
C GLN A 126 20.92 2.37 -6.39
N LYS A 127 21.76 2.20 -5.36
CA LYS A 127 21.33 1.92 -4.00
C LYS A 127 20.57 3.11 -3.42
N LEU A 128 19.47 2.84 -2.72
CA LEU A 128 18.81 3.81 -1.86
C LEU A 128 19.60 3.94 -0.55
N ASN A 129 19.98 5.16 -0.21
CA ASN A 129 20.63 5.49 1.04
C ASN A 129 19.65 6.16 2.02
N TYR A 130 19.98 6.12 3.32
CA TYR A 130 19.23 6.91 4.30
C TYR A 130 19.34 8.41 3.99
N GLY A 131 18.22 9.12 4.06
CA GLY A 131 18.13 10.55 3.70
C GLY A 131 17.83 10.82 2.23
N ASP A 132 17.98 9.85 1.33
CA ASP A 132 17.56 10.03 -0.06
C ASP A 132 16.04 10.27 -0.13
N GLU A 133 15.64 11.16 -1.03
CA GLU A 133 14.23 11.40 -1.34
C GLU A 133 13.79 10.48 -2.46
N PHE A 134 12.65 9.81 -2.26
CA PHE A 134 12.10 8.84 -3.20
C PHE A 134 10.59 8.98 -3.35
N LEU A 135 10.09 8.40 -4.42
CA LEU A 135 8.67 8.23 -4.72
C LEU A 135 8.33 6.74 -4.70
N LEU A 136 7.11 6.42 -4.25
CA LEU A 136 6.54 5.07 -4.38
C LEU A 136 5.52 5.09 -5.51
N LYS A 137 5.90 4.57 -6.67
CA LYS A 137 5.02 4.49 -7.85
C LYS A 137 4.25 3.18 -7.84
N ALA A 138 2.92 3.23 -7.80
CA ALA A 138 2.06 2.10 -8.06
C ALA A 138 1.82 2.01 -9.57
N GLU A 139 2.12 0.86 -10.17
CA GLU A 139 1.88 0.62 -11.58
C GLU A 139 0.52 -0.04 -11.79
N ASN A 140 -0.25 0.50 -12.72
CA ASN A 140 -1.48 -0.14 -13.17
C ASN A 140 -1.14 -1.21 -14.21
N TYR A 141 -0.97 -2.44 -13.75
CA TYR A 141 -0.54 -3.52 -14.63
C TYR A 141 -1.65 -4.13 -15.50
N GLY A 142 -2.91 -3.78 -15.24
CA GLY A 142 -4.02 -4.11 -16.14
C GLY A 142 -4.08 -3.19 -17.36
N ASP A 143 -3.45 -2.03 -17.29
CA ASP A 143 -3.32 -1.06 -18.38
C ASP A 143 -1.95 -0.37 -18.35
N PRO A 144 -0.94 -0.89 -19.08
CA PRO A 144 0.41 -0.31 -19.11
C PRO A 144 0.48 1.12 -19.61
N GLN A 145 -0.56 1.62 -20.30
CA GLN A 145 -0.64 3.00 -20.79
C GLN A 145 -1.30 3.95 -19.79
N ALA A 146 -1.84 3.42 -18.69
CA ALA A 146 -2.44 4.25 -17.65
C ALA A 146 -1.40 5.18 -17.03
N ALA A 147 -1.89 6.36 -16.63
CA ALA A 147 -1.05 7.34 -15.94
C ALA A 147 -0.44 6.73 -14.66
N PRO A 148 0.85 7.02 -14.35
CA PRO A 148 1.48 6.52 -13.15
C PRO A 148 0.79 7.08 -11.90
N LEU A 149 0.68 6.25 -10.87
CA LEU A 149 0.11 6.64 -9.59
C LEU A 149 1.20 6.66 -8.52
N TYR A 150 1.17 7.63 -7.64
CA TYR A 150 2.15 7.81 -6.57
C TYR A 150 1.48 7.77 -5.21
N VAL A 151 2.15 7.19 -4.22
CA VAL A 151 1.69 7.24 -2.82
C VAL A 151 1.84 8.67 -2.30
N ARG A 152 0.71 9.34 -2.08
CA ARG A 152 0.62 10.75 -1.68
C ARG A 152 0.04 10.87 -0.28
N TYR A 153 0.69 11.65 0.59
CA TYR A 153 0.14 12.03 1.89
C TYR A 153 -0.49 13.43 1.80
N THR A 154 -1.79 13.57 2.03
CA THR A 154 -2.44 14.89 1.99
C THR A 154 -2.64 15.43 3.41
N PRO A 155 -1.82 16.38 3.89
CA PRO A 155 -2.03 16.99 5.20
C PRO A 155 -3.37 17.74 5.23
N SER A 156 -3.97 17.83 6.41
CA SER A 156 -5.11 18.71 6.64
C SER A 156 -4.67 20.09 7.09
N GLY A 157 -5.33 21.12 6.58
CA GLY A 157 -5.22 22.47 7.13
C GLY A 157 -6.07 22.69 8.39
N VAL A 158 -6.93 21.73 8.76
CA VAL A 158 -7.86 21.83 9.91
C VAL A 158 -7.75 20.61 10.83
N PRO A 159 -8.14 20.73 12.11
CA PRO A 159 -8.28 19.59 13.00
C PRO A 159 -9.25 18.56 12.42
N GLU A 160 -8.87 17.29 12.47
CA GLU A 160 -9.63 16.20 11.84
C GLU A 160 -9.83 15.03 12.79
N PRO A 161 -10.84 14.19 12.49
CA PRO A 161 -11.04 12.94 13.20
C PRO A 161 -9.76 12.10 13.27
N ALA A 162 -9.54 11.47 14.42
CA ALA A 162 -8.35 10.66 14.67
C ALA A 162 -8.23 9.46 13.72
N ASP A 163 -9.35 9.05 13.12
CA ASP A 163 -9.51 7.93 12.19
C ASP A 163 -9.36 8.29 10.71
N ARG A 164 -9.05 9.54 10.35
CA ARG A 164 -8.81 9.90 8.95
C ARG A 164 -7.59 9.17 8.39
N MET A 165 -7.76 8.68 7.17
CA MET A 165 -6.72 8.05 6.35
C MET A 165 -6.34 8.98 5.17
N PRO A 166 -5.33 9.85 5.34
CA PRO A 166 -4.96 10.87 4.36
C PRO A 166 -4.04 10.38 3.22
N ILE A 167 -3.63 9.11 3.26
CA ILE A 167 -2.72 8.53 2.27
C ILE A 167 -3.53 7.92 1.15
N ARG A 168 -3.23 8.34 -0.09
CA ARG A 168 -3.94 7.92 -1.31
C ARG A 168 -2.96 7.70 -2.45
N LEU A 169 -3.37 6.93 -3.44
CA LEU A 169 -2.75 6.97 -4.75
C LEU A 169 -3.15 8.26 -5.47
N SER A 170 -2.20 8.90 -6.14
CA SER A 170 -2.51 10.04 -7.00
C SER A 170 -1.74 10.03 -8.31
N SER A 171 -2.42 10.43 -9.39
CA SER A 171 -1.78 10.72 -10.67
C SER A 171 -1.02 12.05 -10.67
N THR A 172 -1.28 12.91 -9.68
CA THR A 172 -0.57 14.18 -9.52
C THR A 172 0.72 13.96 -8.75
N LYS A 173 1.85 14.09 -9.45
CA LYS A 173 3.18 14.07 -8.85
C LYS A 173 3.49 15.46 -8.26
N ASP A 174 3.27 15.62 -6.96
CA ASP A 174 3.62 16.83 -6.23
C ASP A 174 4.61 16.54 -5.08
N ILE A 175 5.00 17.59 -4.36
CA ILE A 175 5.91 17.49 -3.22
C ILE A 175 5.38 16.56 -2.10
N ASN A 176 4.07 16.34 -2.03
CA ASN A 176 3.45 15.47 -1.02
C ASN A 176 3.59 13.97 -1.35
N CYS A 177 4.05 13.64 -2.55
CA CYS A 177 4.43 12.28 -2.95
C CYS A 177 5.87 11.92 -2.53
N ARG A 178 6.66 12.88 -2.02
CA ARG A 178 8.06 12.66 -1.63
C ARG A 178 8.19 12.06 -0.25
N TRP A 179 8.95 10.98 -0.17
CA TRP A 179 9.26 10.24 1.04
C TRP A 179 10.77 10.17 1.23
N THR A 180 11.20 10.04 2.48
CA THR A 180 12.59 9.75 2.84
C THR A 180 12.62 8.70 3.95
N THR A 181 13.78 8.12 4.19
CA THR A 181 13.98 7.15 5.27
C THR A 181 14.98 7.66 6.30
N MET A 182 14.80 7.22 7.54
CA MET A 182 15.76 7.46 8.62
C MET A 182 16.03 6.18 9.42
N PRO A 183 17.24 6.03 9.99
CA PRO A 183 17.54 4.94 10.92
C PRO A 183 16.59 4.92 12.13
N LEU A 184 16.28 3.71 12.59
CA LEU A 184 15.38 3.47 13.71
C LEU A 184 15.89 4.11 15.01
N LEU A 185 17.16 3.85 15.35
CA LEU A 185 17.76 4.33 16.59
C LEU A 185 18.26 5.77 16.44
N PRO A 186 17.97 6.68 17.38
CA PRO A 186 18.41 8.08 17.30
C PRO A 186 19.92 8.25 17.12
N ARG A 187 20.73 7.41 17.79
CA ARG A 187 22.19 7.45 17.73
C ARG A 187 22.75 7.16 16.33
N ASP A 188 22.07 6.32 15.55
CA ASP A 188 22.54 5.90 14.23
C ASP A 188 22.12 6.91 13.14
N ARG A 189 21.31 7.93 13.47
CA ARG A 189 20.71 8.82 12.45
C ARG A 189 21.73 9.70 11.74
N LEU A 190 22.73 10.18 12.46
CA LEU A 190 23.76 11.06 11.89
C LEU A 190 24.80 10.23 11.14
N GLU A 191 25.29 9.15 11.77
CA GLU A 191 26.29 8.25 11.18
C GLU A 191 25.75 7.43 10.01
N GLY A 192 24.46 7.08 10.05
CA GLY A 192 23.79 6.29 9.02
C GLY A 192 23.33 7.11 7.81
N LEU A 193 23.32 8.44 7.88
CA LEU A 193 22.91 9.28 6.76
C LEU A 193 23.83 9.05 5.55
N GLY A 194 23.25 8.87 4.37
CA GLY A 194 24.01 8.54 3.16
C GLY A 194 24.51 7.09 3.07
N SER A 195 24.27 6.26 4.09
CA SER A 195 24.60 4.83 4.03
C SER A 195 23.51 4.01 3.33
N PRO A 196 23.87 2.95 2.57
CA PRO A 196 22.92 2.17 1.81
C PRO A 196 22.02 1.31 2.70
N ILE A 197 20.74 1.23 2.33
CA ILE A 197 19.72 0.56 3.12
C ILE A 197 19.57 -0.90 2.68
N GLN A 198 19.70 -1.81 3.63
CA GLN A 198 19.45 -3.24 3.38
C GLN A 198 17.96 -3.54 3.23
N THR A 199 17.62 -4.47 2.34
CA THR A 199 16.25 -4.99 2.23
C THR A 199 15.81 -5.61 3.56
N GLY A 200 14.54 -5.38 3.96
CA GLY A 200 14.00 -5.87 5.23
C GLY A 200 14.55 -5.19 6.49
N LYS A 201 15.43 -4.19 6.37
CA LYS A 201 15.94 -3.44 7.52
C LYS A 201 14.83 -2.58 8.13
N ARG A 202 14.69 -2.63 9.46
CA ARG A 202 13.77 -1.77 10.22
C ARG A 202 14.23 -0.31 10.16
N LEU A 203 13.31 0.55 9.77
CA LEU A 203 13.55 1.98 9.55
C LEU A 203 12.27 2.77 9.79
N ILE A 204 12.38 4.09 9.71
CA ILE A 204 11.21 4.99 9.70
C ILE A 204 11.10 5.63 8.33
N ILE A 205 9.89 5.68 7.78
CA ILE A 205 9.56 6.33 6.51
C ILE A 205 8.86 7.65 6.83
N LYS A 206 9.35 8.75 6.27
CA LYS A 206 8.88 10.11 6.55
C LYS A 206 8.43 10.78 5.27
N ASN A 207 7.31 11.50 5.34
CA ASN A 207 6.93 12.41 4.27
C ASN A 207 7.81 13.66 4.35
N CYS A 208 8.45 14.04 3.24
CA CYS A 208 9.47 15.10 3.24
C CYS A 208 8.88 16.48 3.58
N VAL A 209 7.62 16.74 3.19
CA VAL A 209 6.99 18.06 3.35
C VAL A 209 6.33 18.22 4.70
N ALA A 210 5.55 17.23 5.12
CA ALA A 210 4.79 17.32 6.36
C ALA A 210 5.65 17.07 7.62
N ASP A 211 6.87 16.57 7.43
CA ASP A 211 7.77 16.16 8.51
C ASP A 211 7.14 15.08 9.45
N LYS A 212 6.18 14.32 8.92
CA LYS A 212 5.48 13.24 9.64
C LYS A 212 5.86 11.88 9.09
N SER A 213 5.97 10.92 10.01
CA SER A 213 6.35 9.54 9.70
C SER A 213 5.13 8.67 9.46
N LEU A 214 5.24 7.73 8.52
CA LEU A 214 4.24 6.70 8.27
C LEU A 214 3.93 5.96 9.57
N CYS A 215 2.66 5.66 9.81
CA CYS A 215 2.17 5.11 11.06
C CYS A 215 1.00 4.15 10.84
N VAL A 216 1.04 3.03 11.55
CA VAL A 216 -0.08 2.10 11.69
C VAL A 216 -1.12 2.66 12.65
N MET A 217 -2.38 2.70 12.22
CA MET A 217 -3.52 3.07 13.06
C MET A 217 -4.08 1.81 13.73
N ASN A 218 -3.35 1.28 14.71
CA ASN A 218 -3.60 -0.04 15.31
C ASN A 218 -5.03 -0.24 15.88
N GLU A 219 -5.71 0.85 16.23
CA GLU A 219 -7.09 0.84 16.72
C GLU A 219 -8.14 0.88 15.61
N ASN A 220 -7.73 1.13 14.36
CA ASN A 220 -8.60 1.41 13.22
C ASN A 220 -8.57 0.23 12.24
N TRP A 221 -9.29 -0.84 12.58
CA TRP A 221 -9.48 -1.97 11.69
C TRP A 221 -10.80 -1.84 10.95
N MET A 222 -10.79 -2.17 9.66
CA MET A 222 -11.96 -2.14 8.79
C MET A 222 -12.10 -3.43 8.01
N GLN A 223 -13.34 -3.89 7.86
CA GLN A 223 -13.64 -5.02 6.99
C GLN A 223 -13.66 -4.55 5.54
N THR A 224 -12.87 -5.20 4.68
CA THR A 224 -12.83 -4.92 3.25
C THR A 224 -13.09 -6.22 2.47
N PHE A 225 -13.18 -6.13 1.14
CA PHE A 225 -13.26 -7.33 0.29
C PHE A 225 -12.02 -8.23 0.38
N PHE A 226 -10.90 -7.70 0.84
CA PHE A 226 -9.64 -8.44 0.97
C PHE A 226 -9.45 -9.00 2.38
N GLY A 227 -10.45 -8.85 3.25
CA GLY A 227 -10.38 -9.19 4.67
C GLY A 227 -10.22 -7.95 5.56
N PRO A 228 -9.91 -8.17 6.86
CA PRO A 228 -9.68 -7.08 7.80
C PRO A 228 -8.38 -6.34 7.47
N GLU A 229 -8.48 -5.04 7.26
CA GLU A 229 -7.33 -4.16 7.00
C GLU A 229 -7.22 -3.08 8.06
N CYS A 230 -6.00 -2.63 8.34
CA CYS A 230 -5.69 -1.62 9.32
C CYS A 230 -5.50 -0.26 8.63
N GLY A 231 -5.94 0.81 9.29
CA GLY A 231 -5.72 2.18 8.82
C GLY A 231 -4.24 2.55 8.82
N VAL A 232 -3.88 3.48 7.93
CA VAL A 232 -2.53 4.03 7.83
C VAL A 232 -2.58 5.54 7.69
N THR A 233 -1.67 6.21 8.38
CA THR A 233 -1.59 7.68 8.41
C THR A 233 -0.13 8.12 8.55
N CYS A 234 0.11 9.44 8.62
CA CYS A 234 1.40 9.97 9.01
C CYS A 234 1.29 10.72 10.35
N ARG A 235 1.96 10.21 11.38
CA ARG A 235 2.03 10.79 12.72
C ARG A 235 3.28 10.25 13.43
N ASN A 236 3.98 11.10 14.16
CA ASN A 236 5.15 10.68 14.94
C ASN A 236 4.69 10.22 16.33
N TYR A 237 4.64 8.90 16.57
CA TYR A 237 4.47 8.35 17.91
C TYR A 237 5.84 8.05 18.50
N ILE A 238 6.22 8.87 19.49
CA ILE A 238 7.53 8.83 20.12
C ILE A 238 7.33 8.50 21.61
N ASP A 239 8.13 7.58 22.13
CA ASP A 239 8.13 7.23 23.55
C ASP A 239 8.83 8.30 24.41
N ILE A 240 8.78 8.13 25.73
CA ILE A 240 9.45 9.02 26.69
C ILE A 240 10.98 9.09 26.50
N HIS A 241 11.57 8.12 25.79
CA HIS A 241 13.00 8.06 25.48
C HIS A 241 13.34 8.64 24.10
N LYS A 242 12.42 9.39 23.48
CA LYS A 242 12.59 10.01 22.15
C LYS A 242 12.76 8.99 21.01
N ARG A 243 12.32 7.75 21.20
CA ARG A 243 12.35 6.69 20.17
C ARG A 243 10.99 6.53 19.54
N PHE A 244 10.97 6.23 18.25
CA PHE A 244 9.72 5.89 17.57
C PHE A 244 9.15 4.59 18.13
N THR A 245 7.83 4.56 18.35
CA THR A 245 7.11 3.34 18.74
C THR A 245 7.00 2.38 17.57
N ALA A 246 6.67 1.11 17.85
CA ALA A 246 6.45 0.08 16.81
C ALA A 246 5.45 0.50 15.72
N ARG A 247 4.50 1.40 16.02
CA ARG A 247 3.53 1.93 15.05
C ARG A 247 4.19 2.66 13.88
N ASN A 248 5.40 3.21 14.07
CA ASN A 248 6.14 3.94 13.06
C ASN A 248 7.28 3.13 12.42
N VAL A 249 7.47 1.88 12.82
CA VAL A 249 8.56 1.04 12.33
C VAL A 249 8.09 0.25 11.12
N PHE A 250 8.77 0.47 10.00
CA PHE A 250 8.51 -0.22 8.74
C PHE A 250 9.79 -0.85 8.21
N THR A 251 9.61 -1.76 7.27
CA THR A 251 10.65 -2.31 6.42
C THR A 251 10.28 -2.07 4.97
N LEU A 252 11.30 -1.85 4.13
CA LEU A 252 11.16 -1.91 2.69
C LEU A 252 11.70 -3.26 2.24
N VAL A 253 10.85 -4.07 1.60
CA VAL A 253 11.18 -5.43 1.19
C VAL A 253 11.25 -5.47 -0.32
N SER A 254 12.42 -5.81 -0.86
CA SER A 254 12.67 -5.91 -2.30
C SER A 254 12.95 -7.35 -2.74
N ASP A 255 13.01 -8.30 -1.80
CA ASP A 255 13.29 -9.71 -2.02
C ASP A 255 12.09 -10.57 -1.58
N VAL A 256 11.79 -11.61 -2.35
CA VAL A 256 10.93 -12.68 -1.85
C VAL A 256 11.77 -13.45 -0.85
N ALA A 257 11.62 -13.15 0.44
CA ALA A 257 12.04 -14.05 1.49
C ALA A 257 11.22 -15.34 1.32
N VAL A 258 11.69 -16.25 0.47
CA VAL A 258 11.21 -17.63 0.41
C VAL A 258 11.55 -18.20 1.76
N LYS A 259 10.61 -18.10 2.72
CA LYS A 259 10.64 -18.94 3.90
C LYS A 259 10.61 -20.36 3.38
N LYS A 260 11.78 -20.97 3.23
CA LYS A 260 11.90 -22.43 3.11
C LYS A 260 11.14 -22.98 4.31
N LYS A 261 10.03 -23.66 4.06
CA LYS A 261 9.44 -24.54 5.08
C LYS A 261 10.54 -25.53 5.46
N ALA A 262 11.04 -25.39 6.69
CA ALA A 262 11.75 -26.48 7.36
C ALA A 262 10.71 -27.53 7.79
#